data_AF-A0A520VPF2-F1
#
_entry.id   AF-A0A520VPF2-F1
#
_cell.length_a   1.000
_cell.length_b   1.000
_cell.length_c   1.000
_cell.angle_alpha   90.00
_cell.angle_beta   90.00
_cell.angle_gamma   90.00
#
_symmetry.space_group_name_H-M   'P 1'
#
loop_
_entity.id
_entity.type
_entity.pdbx_description
1 polymer ?
#
loop_
_entity_poly.entity_id
_entity_poly.type
_entity_poly.pdbx_seq_one_letter_code
_entity_poly.pdbx_strand_id
1 'polypeptide(L)'
;MDLGIKDVVLIFLIAASSISLIDSRHAYRVLYEESQRQIQYQHRLQGEITDYKKLLSKLRDKARIESIAQNDLNMVPVNLKNTITLKIETSK
;
A
#
# COMPACT_ATOMS: atom_id res chain seq x y z
N MET A 1 -60.74 9.31 -22.12
CA MET A 1 -60.03 8.02 -22.00
C MET A 1 -60.20 7.57 -20.57
N ASP A 2 -61.11 6.63 -20.30
CA ASP A 2 -61.25 6.05 -18.95
C ASP A 2 -60.12 5.06 -18.74
N LEU A 3 -59.17 5.40 -17.86
CA LEU A 3 -58.15 4.46 -17.44
C LEU A 3 -58.80 3.42 -16.53
N GLY A 4 -58.79 2.16 -16.95
CA GLY A 4 -59.23 1.07 -16.10
C GLY A 4 -58.26 0.88 -14.93
N ILE A 5 -58.75 0.36 -13.80
CA ILE A 5 -57.93 0.06 -12.61
C ILE A 5 -56.72 -0.82 -12.97
N LYS A 6 -56.86 -1.72 -13.95
CA LYS A 6 -55.78 -2.57 -14.46
C LYS A 6 -54.64 -1.77 -15.11
N ASP A 7 -54.97 -0.71 -15.85
CA ASP A 7 -53.98 0.14 -16.52
C ASP A 7 -53.19 0.97 -15.50
N VAL A 8 -53.86 1.46 -14.45
CA VAL A 8 -53.21 2.17 -13.34
C VAL A 8 -52.24 1.24 -12.59
N VAL A 9 -52.67 0.01 -12.30
CA VAL A 9 -51.82 -0.99 -11.64
C VAL A 9 -50.63 -1.37 -12.53
N LEU A 10 -50.84 -1.51 -13.84
CA LEU A 10 -49.76 -1.82 -14.79
C LEU A 10 -48.73 -0.70 -14.85
N ILE A 11 -49.16 0.56 -14.95
CA ILE A 11 -48.27 1.74 -14.94
C ILE A 11 -47.48 1.80 -13.63
N PHE A 12 -48.13 1.55 -12.50
CA PHE A 12 -47.46 1.52 -11.19
C PHE A 12 -46.38 0.43 -11.12
N LEU A 13 -46.67 -0.79 -11.58
CA LEU A 13 -45.71 -1.90 -11.60
C LEU A 13 -44.49 -1.59 -12.49
N ILE A 14 -44.71 -0.95 -13.65
CA ILE A 14 -43.63 -0.53 -14.55
C ILE A 14 -42.75 0.55 -13.89
N ALA A 15 -43.36 1.53 -13.22
CA ALA A 15 -42.64 2.58 -12.52
C ALA A 15 -41.81 2.02 -11.34
N ALA A 16 -42.41 1.16 -10.52
CA ALA A 16 -41.73 0.51 -9.39
C ALA A 16 -40.56 -0.37 -9.85
N SER A 17 -40.75 -1.15 -10.92
CA SER A 17 -39.68 -1.99 -11.49
C SER A 17 -38.52 -1.15 -12.02
N SER A 18 -38.82 -0.01 -12.65
CA SER A 18 -37.80 0.91 -13.18
C SER A 18 -36.97 1.56 -12.06
N ILE A 19 -37.62 1.97 -10.98
CA ILE A 19 -36.95 2.54 -9.80
C ILE A 19 -36.04 1.50 -9.12
N SER A 20 -36.55 0.27 -8.93
CA SER A 20 -35.76 -0.84 -8.37
C SER A 20 -34.53 -1.19 -9.22
N LEU A 21 -34.64 -1.13 -10.54
CA LEU A 21 -33.53 -1.38 -11.45
C LEU A 21 -32.44 -0.29 -11.36
N ILE A 22 -32.84 0.96 -11.17
CA ILE A 22 -31.90 2.08 -11.01
C ILE A 22 -31.18 1.99 -9.67
N ASP A 23 -31.92 1.69 -8.61
CA ASP A 23 -31.38 1.59 -7.25
C ASP A 23 -30.39 0.42 -7.12
N SER A 24 -30.73 -0.75 -7.67
CA SER A 24 -29.82 -1.90 -7.73
C SER A 24 -28.54 -1.61 -8.52
N ARG A 25 -28.64 -0.88 -9.64
CA ARG A 25 -27.45 -0.45 -10.40
C ARG A 25 -26.59 0.55 -9.62
N HIS A 26 -27.20 1.47 -8.90
CA HIS A 26 -26.48 2.42 -8.05
C HIS A 26 -25.80 1.72 -6.87
N ALA A 27 -26.52 0.87 -6.14
CA ALA A 27 -25.98 0.09 -5.04
C ALA A 27 -24.81 -0.80 -5.50
N TYR A 28 -24.95 -1.46 -6.65
CA TYR A 28 -23.87 -2.27 -7.21
C TYR A 28 -22.63 -1.42 -7.55
N ARG A 29 -22.82 -0.23 -8.13
CA ARG A 29 -21.70 0.65 -8.50
C ARG A 29 -20.96 1.15 -7.26
N VAL A 30 -21.68 1.56 -6.22
CA VAL A 30 -21.08 2.03 -4.96
C VAL A 30 -20.32 0.90 -4.29
N LEU A 31 -20.92 -0.28 -4.13
CA LEU A 31 -20.28 -1.45 -3.55
C LEU A 31 -19.04 -1.88 -4.35
N TYR A 32 -19.13 -1.83 -5.69
CA TYR A 32 -18.00 -2.14 -6.56
C TYR A 32 -16.86 -1.14 -6.41
N GLU A 33 -17.15 0.17 -6.41
CA GLU A 33 -16.14 1.21 -6.21
C GLU A 33 -15.48 1.11 -4.83
N GLU A 34 -16.25 0.83 -3.79
CA GLU A 34 -15.75 0.67 -2.43
C GLU A 34 -14.86 -0.57 -2.28
N SER A 35 -15.27 -1.69 -2.89
CA SER A 35 -14.46 -2.91 -3.00
C SER A 35 -13.14 -2.66 -3.76
N GLN A 36 -13.21 -1.96 -4.89
CA GLN A 36 -12.01 -1.60 -5.66
C GLN A 36 -11.04 -0.73 -4.85
N ARG A 37 -11.56 0.23 -4.07
CA ARG A 37 -10.72 1.04 -3.17
C ARG A 37 -10.04 0.18 -2.10
N GLN A 38 -10.75 -0.77 -1.50
CA GLN A 38 -10.18 -1.68 -0.52
C GLN A 38 -9.09 -2.58 -1.14
N ILE A 39 -9.31 -3.12 -2.34
CA ILE A 39 -8.32 -3.93 -3.06
C ILE A 39 -7.05 -3.12 -3.33
N GLN A 40 -7.19 -1.88 -3.82
CA GLN A 40 -6.04 -1.00 -4.05
C GLN A 40 -5.28 -0.68 -2.76
N TYR A 41 -6.00 -0.45 -1.66
CA TYR A 41 -5.40 -0.21 -0.36
C TYR A 41 -4.60 -1.43 0.14
N GLN A 42 -5.15 -2.64 -0.01
CA GLN A 42 -4.45 -3.87 0.35
C GLN A 42 -3.17 -4.07 -0.48
N HIS A 43 -3.20 -3.79 -1.78
CA HIS A 43 -2.00 -3.87 -2.62
C HIS A 43 -0.90 -2.89 -2.17
N ARG A 44 -1.27 -1.66 -1.78
CA ARG A 44 -0.30 -0.69 -1.24
C ARG A 44 0.32 -1.18 0.06
N LEU A 45 -0.50 -1.63 1.00
CA LEU A 45 -0.02 -2.20 2.27
C LEU A 45 0.93 -3.38 2.05
N GLN A 46 0.62 -4.26 1.10
CA GLN A 46 1.47 -5.40 0.79
C GLN A 46 2.84 -4.97 0.23
N GLY A 47 2.87 -3.89 -0.56
CA GLY A 47 4.09 -3.23 -1.02
C GLY A 47 4.92 -2.72 0.16
N GLU A 48 4.31 -1.93 1.05
CA GLU A 48 4.97 -1.39 2.24
C GLU A 48 5.55 -2.50 3.13
N ILE A 49 4.80 -3.57 3.41
CA ILE A 49 5.26 -4.73 4.18
C ILE A 49 6.49 -5.37 3.54
N THR A 50 6.49 -5.48 2.21
CA THR A 50 7.62 -6.09 1.47
C THR A 50 8.88 -5.24 1.63
N ASP A 51 8.73 -3.91 1.57
CA ASP A 51 9.87 -3.00 1.73
C ASP A 51 10.39 -2.97 3.18
N TYR A 52 9.51 -3.02 4.17
CA TYR A 52 9.93 -3.19 5.57
C TYR A 52 10.67 -4.51 5.79
N LYS A 53 10.24 -5.61 5.18
CA LYS A 53 10.97 -6.89 5.25
C LYS A 53 12.37 -6.80 4.65
N LYS A 54 12.53 -6.12 3.51
CA LYS A 54 13.86 -5.88 2.91
C LYS A 54 14.75 -5.06 3.84
N LEU A 55 14.20 -3.99 4.44
CA LEU A 55 14.95 -3.14 5.37
C LEU A 55 15.40 -3.93 6.61
N LEU A 56 14.51 -4.75 7.17
CA LEU A 56 14.83 -5.63 8.29
C LEU A 56 15.96 -6.62 7.93
N SER A 57 15.92 -7.21 6.74
CA SER A 57 17.01 -8.10 6.27
C SER A 57 18.34 -7.36 6.20
N LYS A 58 18.36 -6.16 5.62
CA LYS A 58 19.59 -5.33 5.54
C LYS A 58 20.14 -5.00 6.92
N LEU A 59 19.29 -4.66 7.89
CA LEU A 59 19.71 -4.38 9.26
C LEU A 59 20.28 -5.62 9.94
N ARG A 60 19.66 -6.80 9.74
CA ARG A 60 20.18 -8.06 10.27
C ARG A 60 21.54 -8.41 9.69
N ASP A 61 21.69 -8.25 8.38
CA ASP A 61 22.96 -8.52 7.70
C ASP A 61 24.05 -7.56 8.17
N LYS A 62 23.72 -6.27 8.35
CA LYS A 62 24.63 -5.29 8.95
C LYS A 62 25.07 -5.71 10.35
N ALA A 63 24.14 -6.07 11.22
CA ALA A 63 24.47 -6.50 12.59
C ALA A 63 25.36 -7.77 12.60
N ARG A 64 25.11 -8.70 11.67
CA ARG A 64 25.96 -9.89 11.49
C ARG A 64 27.37 -9.50 11.06
N ILE A 65 27.51 -8.61 10.08
CA ILE A 65 28.81 -8.14 9.58
C ILE A 65 29.56 -7.40 10.69
N GLU A 66 28.90 -6.53 11.45
CA GLU A 66 29.50 -5.82 12.59
C GLU A 66 30.00 -6.80 13.66
N SER A 67 29.23 -7.84 13.96
CA SER A 67 29.63 -8.89 14.90
C SER A 67 30.88 -9.65 14.42
N ILE A 68 30.93 -10.05 13.15
CA ILE A 68 32.11 -10.73 12.57
C ILE A 68 33.32 -9.79 12.58
N ALA A 69 33.14 -8.54 12.19
CA ALA A 69 34.21 -7.54 12.16
C ALA A 69 34.83 -7.34 13.54
N GLN A 70 34.01 -7.22 14.59
CA GLN A 70 34.51 -7.01 15.96
C GLN A 70 35.08 -8.29 16.59
N ASN A 71 34.37 -9.41 16.47
CA ASN A 71 34.69 -10.62 17.24
C ASN A 71 35.70 -11.54 16.54
N ASP A 72 35.56 -11.74 15.23
CA ASP A 72 36.40 -12.69 14.50
C ASP A 72 37.65 -12.01 13.92
N LEU A 73 37.50 -10.76 13.49
CA LEU A 73 38.54 -10.00 12.79
C LEU A 73 39.22 -8.95 13.67
N ASN A 74 38.77 -8.75 14.92
CA ASN A 74 39.26 -7.71 15.83
C ASN A 74 39.32 -6.30 15.20
N MET A 75 38.44 -6.03 14.24
CA MET A 75 38.37 -4.73 13.57
C MET A 75 37.76 -3.70 14.53
N VAL A 76 38.46 -2.58 14.68
CA VAL A 76 38.06 -1.49 15.57
C VAL A 76 37.35 -0.42 14.74
N PRO A 77 36.22 0.15 15.21
CA PRO A 77 35.56 1.23 14.50
C PRO A 77 36.50 2.43 14.30
N VAL A 78 36.53 2.92 13.06
CA VAL A 78 37.26 4.12 12.66
C VAL A 78 36.63 5.32 13.35
N ASN A 79 37.40 6.03 14.16
CA ASN A 79 37.01 7.25 14.86
C ASN A 79 38.14 8.28 14.81
N LEU A 80 37.83 9.55 15.10
CA LEU A 80 38.81 10.63 15.02
C LEU A 80 39.96 10.51 16.04
N LYS A 81 39.78 9.75 17.13
CA LYS A 81 40.81 9.49 18.14
C LYS A 81 41.80 8.40 17.72
N ASN A 82 41.41 7.47 16.86
CA ASN A 82 42.22 6.34 16.39
C ASN A 82 42.53 6.39 14.88
N THR A 83 42.24 7.52 14.22
CA THR A 83 42.47 7.72 12.77
C THR A 83 43.34 8.95 12.53
N ILE A 84 44.47 8.77 11.83
CA ILE A 84 45.31 9.86 11.35
C ILE A 84 44.99 10.10 9.87
N THR A 85 44.50 11.29 9.53
CA THR A 85 44.22 11.68 8.15
C THR A 85 45.40 12.49 7.60
N LEU A 86 46.10 11.95 6.59
CA LEU A 86 47.19 12.65 5.91
C LEU A 86 46.60 13.61 4.86
N LYS A 87 46.80 14.92 5.07
CA LYS A 87 46.47 15.94 4.08
C LYS A 87 47.68 16.14 3.17
N ILE A 88 47.55 15.77 1.90
CA ILE A 88 48.61 15.97 0.90
C ILE A 88 48.48 17.40 0.37
N GLU A 89 49.43 18.27 0.72
CA GLU A 89 49.54 19.59 0.09
C GLU A 89 50.41 19.46 -1.15
N THR A 90 49.78 19.52 -2.31
CA THR A 90 50.47 19.64 -3.59
C THR A 90 51.05 21.04 -3.71
N SER A 91 52.36 21.17 -3.50
CA SER A 91 53.08 22.39 -3.87
C SER A 91 52.99 22.56 -5.38
N LYS A 92 52.48 23.73 -5.80
CA LYS A 92 52.60 24.19 -7.19
C LYS A 92 54.05 24.55 -7.52
#